data_AF-A0A2P6V542-F1
#
_entry.id   AF-A0A2P6V542-F1
#
_cell.length_a   1.000
_cell.length_b   1.000
_cell.length_c   1.000
_cell.angle_alpha   90.00
_cell.angle_beta   90.00
_cell.angle_gamma   90.00
#
_symmetry.space_group_name_H-M   'P 1'
#
loop_
_entity.id
_entity.type
_entity.pdbx_description
1 polymer ?
#
loop_
_entity_poly.entity_id
_entity_poly.type
_entity_poly.pdbx_seq_one_letter_code
_entity_poly.pdbx_strand_id
1 'polypeptide(L)'
;MQAPPGMPGAQPAAAAVTSGRASEPLGDQLFVPTAIKNNFDVMNFNKIFVSLLAGCFAGITGITGYRGFIVYLLAHVAMGALLWLKAGGAPQRYFPSSSTPLLSGILAQTELLTFILFWTLSNNMAPPAMAAAENGTARHYGILIAGEPDKRCCESKGTFAQMFLDLLRDEGCGEEWRLYFAFQGQLPSEEELRELKGVVITGSVADAFGNDEWLVGLRACIKQAMQLEKRVLGVCFGHQLVGVTLGAKVGRAGCWEVGAREVEVSAAGRTAAAAAACGGWTEQLPDRLCLHEFHQDQVLEVPPGATLLASSERCPVEMFSVGGHVLCIQGHPEFDSDVVRLLAEPRLGLIGEADVARMHATLAQLPAQRDAPRLQQLCKAFLKG
;
A
#
# COMPACT_ATOMS: atom_id res chain seq x y z
N MET A 1 90.14 19.81 35.28
CA MET A 1 89.67 19.11 36.50
C MET A 1 88.89 20.10 37.33
N GLN A 2 87.75 19.66 37.86
CA GLN A 2 87.07 20.12 39.08
C GLN A 2 86.31 21.47 39.05
N ALA A 3 85.06 21.35 39.52
CA ALA A 3 84.04 22.39 39.68
C ALA A 3 84.39 23.39 40.83
N PRO A 4 83.53 24.39 41.11
CA PRO A 4 82.50 24.08 42.12
C PRO A 4 81.11 24.71 41.87
N PRO A 5 80.04 24.01 42.30
CA PRO A 5 78.73 24.58 42.58
C PRO A 5 78.62 25.00 44.06
N GLY A 6 77.82 26.03 44.32
CA GLY A 6 77.53 26.58 45.65
C GLY A 6 76.40 25.82 46.37
N MET A 7 76.76 25.28 47.53
CA MET A 7 75.99 24.86 48.73
C MET A 7 74.99 25.93 49.25
N PRO A 8 74.22 25.73 50.37
CA PRO A 8 74.18 24.63 51.36
C PRO A 8 72.75 24.21 51.81
N GLY A 9 72.63 23.22 52.71
CA GLY A 9 71.50 23.19 53.66
C GLY A 9 71.16 21.86 54.33
N ALA A 10 71.91 21.54 55.39
CA ALA A 10 71.62 20.73 56.59
C ALA A 10 70.30 19.91 56.74
N GLN A 11 70.51 18.62 57.09
CA GLN A 11 69.65 17.65 57.80
C GLN A 11 69.25 18.13 59.24
N PRO A 12 68.20 17.58 59.91
CA PRO A 12 68.10 16.14 60.23
C PRO A 12 66.68 15.51 60.27
N ALA A 13 66.67 14.23 60.61
CA ALA A 13 65.56 13.28 60.56
C ALA A 13 64.54 13.37 61.73
N ALA A 14 63.36 12.80 61.45
CA ALA A 14 62.41 12.13 62.35
C ALA A 14 61.62 12.96 63.38
N ALA A 15 60.29 13.02 63.20
CA ALA A 15 59.31 12.77 64.27
C ALA A 15 57.92 12.53 63.66
N ALA A 16 57.40 11.32 63.82
CA ALA A 16 55.98 11.08 63.78
C ALA A 16 55.34 11.71 65.03
N VAL A 17 54.30 12.53 64.87
CA VAL A 17 53.34 12.83 65.93
C VAL A 17 51.94 12.65 65.37
N THR A 18 51.25 11.75 66.05
CA THR A 18 49.89 11.28 65.87
C THR A 18 48.84 12.35 66.17
N SER A 19 47.67 12.10 65.59
CA SER A 19 46.34 12.40 66.14
C SER A 19 45.97 13.86 66.42
N GLY A 20 45.28 14.47 65.45
CA GLY A 20 44.27 15.49 65.69
C GLY A 20 42.98 15.06 65.01
N ARG A 21 42.04 14.49 65.76
CA ARG A 21 40.68 14.20 65.31
C ARG A 21 39.85 15.47 65.47
N ALA A 22 38.97 15.68 64.49
CA ALA A 22 37.74 16.46 64.51
C ALA A 22 37.86 18.00 64.47
N SER A 23 37.46 18.59 63.34
CA SER A 23 36.10 19.17 63.17
C SER A 23 35.93 19.87 61.81
N GLU A 24 34.80 19.55 61.14
CA GLU A 24 34.13 20.28 60.03
C GLU A 24 34.41 19.91 58.55
N PRO A 25 33.37 19.99 57.68
CA PRO A 25 33.14 19.03 56.60
C PRO A 25 33.70 19.50 55.26
N LEU A 26 34.60 18.72 54.65
CA LEU A 26 34.86 18.79 53.22
C LEU A 26 34.20 17.61 52.53
N GLY A 27 33.04 17.87 51.91
CA GLY A 27 32.32 16.88 51.11
C GLY A 27 31.68 17.45 49.85
N ASP A 28 32.01 18.67 49.44
CA ASP A 28 31.71 19.14 48.08
C ASP A 28 32.63 18.36 47.14
N GLN A 29 32.05 17.43 46.36
CA GLN A 29 32.78 16.77 45.29
C GLN A 29 33.18 17.84 44.27
N LEU A 30 34.39 18.35 44.39
CA LEU A 30 35.01 19.29 43.46
C LEU A 30 35.20 18.57 42.13
N PHE A 31 34.23 18.71 41.24
CA PHE A 31 34.36 18.26 39.88
C PHE A 31 35.32 19.17 39.13
N VAL A 32 36.28 18.58 38.42
CA VAL A 32 37.11 19.31 37.47
C VAL A 32 36.26 19.60 36.22
N PRO A 33 35.98 20.87 35.87
CA PRO A 33 35.03 21.19 34.79
C PRO A 33 35.42 20.58 33.44
N THR A 34 36.72 20.50 33.14
CA THR A 34 37.24 19.87 31.92
C THR A 34 37.01 18.36 31.89
N ALA A 35 37.11 17.69 33.05
CA ALA A 35 36.85 16.25 33.16
C ALA A 35 35.36 15.93 33.01
N ILE A 36 34.47 16.74 33.61
CA ILE A 36 33.02 16.62 33.39
C ILE A 36 32.69 16.75 31.92
N LYS A 37 33.18 17.81 31.27
CA LYS A 37 32.90 18.06 29.86
C LYS A 37 33.33 16.87 29.00
N ASN A 38 34.54 16.36 29.22
CA ASN A 38 35.03 15.17 28.53
C ASN A 38 34.15 13.93 28.77
N ASN A 39 33.65 13.73 29.99
CA ASN A 39 32.73 12.61 30.28
C ASN A 39 31.40 12.75 29.52
N PHE A 40 30.86 13.97 29.42
CA PHE A 40 29.66 14.25 28.61
C PHE A 40 29.92 14.05 27.12
N ASP A 41 31.07 14.51 26.60
CA ASP A 41 31.44 14.33 25.19
C ASP A 41 31.55 12.85 24.83
N VAL A 42 32.24 12.06 25.66
CA VAL A 42 32.34 10.60 25.50
C VAL A 42 30.97 9.94 25.58
N MET A 43 30.13 10.32 26.54
CA MET A 43 28.79 9.76 26.67
C MET A 43 27.94 10.06 25.43
N ASN A 44 27.95 11.29 24.93
CA ASN A 44 27.17 11.69 23.75
C ASN A 44 27.65 10.98 22.49
N PHE A 45 28.97 10.86 22.28
CA PHE A 45 29.53 10.09 21.18
C PHE A 45 29.03 8.63 21.19
N ASN A 46 29.05 7.99 22.37
CA ASN A 46 28.55 6.63 22.51
C ASN A 46 27.06 6.50 22.21
N LYS A 47 26.23 7.48 22.59
CA LYS A 47 24.79 7.48 22.31
C LYS A 47 24.49 7.61 20.82
N ILE A 48 25.20 8.50 20.13
CA ILE A 48 25.10 8.62 18.66
C ILE A 48 25.48 7.28 18.01
N PHE A 49 26.58 6.68 18.46
CA PHE A 49 27.03 5.39 17.93
C PHE A 49 26.02 4.25 18.18
N VAL A 50 25.45 4.18 19.38
CA VAL A 50 24.39 3.21 19.70
C VAL A 50 23.12 3.48 18.90
N SER A 51 22.75 4.74 18.67
CA SER A 51 21.62 5.12 17.81
C SER A 51 21.82 4.66 16.37
N LEU A 52 23.03 4.83 15.84
CA LEU A 52 23.43 4.32 14.52
C LEU A 52 23.28 2.79 14.46
N LEU A 53 23.89 2.06 15.41
CA LEU A 53 23.84 0.60 15.42
C LEU A 53 22.41 0.06 15.58
N ALA A 54 21.62 0.67 16.47
CA ALA A 54 20.23 0.32 16.67
C ALA A 54 19.38 0.62 15.43
N GLY A 55 19.65 1.74 14.74
CA GLY A 55 19.01 2.11 13.49
C GLY A 55 19.31 1.11 12.38
N CYS A 56 20.59 0.75 12.19
CA CYS A 56 20.99 -0.28 11.23
C CYS A 56 20.36 -1.65 11.54
N PHE A 57 20.41 -2.07 12.80
CA PHE A 57 19.80 -3.33 13.24
C PHE A 57 18.29 -3.35 12.95
N ALA A 58 17.56 -2.32 13.37
CA ALA A 58 16.13 -2.22 13.16
C ALA A 58 15.77 -2.12 11.67
N GLY A 59 16.56 -1.41 10.86
CA GLY A 59 16.37 -1.32 9.42
C GLY A 59 16.64 -2.64 8.68
N ILE A 60 17.72 -3.34 9.00
CA ILE A 60 18.04 -4.66 8.40
C ILE A 60 17.00 -5.71 8.77
N THR A 61 16.48 -5.67 10.00
CA THR A 61 15.47 -6.62 10.50
C THR A 61 14.03 -6.22 10.13
N GLY A 62 13.83 -5.06 9.48
CA GLY A 62 12.50 -4.60 9.07
C GLY A 62 11.57 -4.18 10.22
N ILE A 63 12.12 -3.87 11.40
CA ILE A 63 11.32 -3.45 12.56
C ILE A 63 10.78 -2.03 12.33
N THR A 64 9.46 -1.87 12.28
CA THR A 64 8.79 -0.57 11.99
C THR A 64 7.88 -0.10 13.14
N GLY A 65 7.36 1.12 13.03
CA GLY A 65 6.38 1.70 13.96
C GLY A 65 6.91 1.82 15.40
N TYR A 66 6.03 1.60 16.39
CA TYR A 66 6.37 1.73 17.81
C TYR A 66 7.43 0.72 18.28
N ARG A 67 7.59 -0.41 17.57
CA ARG A 67 8.58 -1.44 17.90
C ARG A 67 10.01 -0.95 17.65
N GLY A 68 10.22 -0.14 16.62
CA GLY A 68 11.51 0.51 16.37
C GLY A 68 11.88 1.47 17.50
N PHE A 69 10.89 2.18 18.04
CA PHE A 69 11.07 3.04 19.21
C PHE A 69 11.43 2.25 20.48
N ILE A 70 10.85 1.06 20.67
CA ILE A 70 11.23 0.16 21.77
C ILE A 70 12.70 -0.29 21.64
N VAL A 71 13.13 -0.69 20.43
CA VAL A 71 14.54 -1.08 20.17
C VAL A 71 15.49 0.06 20.50
N TYR A 72 15.17 1.28 20.06
CA TYR A 72 15.93 2.49 20.36
C TYR A 72 16.07 2.71 21.87
N LEU A 73 14.96 2.64 22.63
CA LEU A 73 14.98 2.83 24.09
C LEU A 73 15.80 1.74 24.80
N LEU A 74 15.61 0.47 24.43
CA LEU A 74 16.35 -0.64 25.03
C LEU A 74 17.86 -0.51 24.79
N ALA A 75 18.27 -0.12 23.59
CA ALA A 75 19.68 0.09 23.27
C ALA A 75 20.30 1.22 24.13
N HIS A 76 19.57 2.30 24.35
CA HIS A 76 20.04 3.42 25.18
C HIS A 76 20.10 3.07 26.67
N VAL A 77 19.11 2.34 27.18
CA VAL A 77 19.12 1.85 28.56
C VAL A 77 20.26 0.87 28.78
N ALA A 78 20.49 -0.06 27.83
CA ALA A 78 21.61 -0.99 27.89
C ALA A 78 22.96 -0.27 27.90
N MET A 79 23.14 0.75 27.05
CA MET A 79 24.35 1.57 27.05
C MET A 79 24.54 2.32 28.37
N GLY A 80 23.46 2.92 28.90
CA GLY A 80 23.48 3.59 30.19
C GLY A 80 23.88 2.65 31.34
N ALA A 81 23.39 1.42 31.32
CA ALA A 81 23.78 0.38 32.29
C ALA A 81 25.26 -0.01 32.15
N LEU A 82 25.79 -0.14 30.93
CA LEU A 82 27.22 -0.40 30.70
C LEU A 82 28.11 0.73 31.22
N LEU A 83 27.71 2.00 31.02
CA LEU A 83 28.42 3.15 31.58
C LEU A 83 28.35 3.16 33.12
N TRP A 84 27.20 2.80 33.68
CA TRP A 84 27.03 2.68 35.13
C TRP A 84 27.94 1.61 35.74
N LEU A 85 28.04 0.44 35.10
CA LEU A 85 28.96 -0.63 35.48
C LEU A 85 30.43 -0.21 35.32
N LYS A 86 30.77 0.48 34.23
CA LYS A 86 32.12 1.02 34.00
C LYS A 86 32.53 2.03 35.07
N ALA A 87 31.56 2.77 35.63
CA ALA A 87 31.78 3.68 36.75
C ALA A 87 31.93 2.95 38.11
N GLY A 88 32.01 1.62 38.13
CA GLY A 88 32.12 0.81 39.35
C GLY A 88 30.87 0.90 40.23
N GLY A 89 29.70 1.14 39.63
CA GLY A 89 28.44 1.35 40.36
C GLY A 89 28.34 2.68 41.11
N ALA A 90 29.24 3.62 40.83
CA ALA A 90 29.26 4.94 41.44
C ALA A 90 29.32 6.06 40.38
N PRO A 91 28.29 6.20 39.51
CA PRO A 91 28.26 7.20 38.43
C PRO A 91 28.39 8.64 38.92
N GLN A 92 28.02 8.93 40.17
CA GLN A 92 28.17 10.24 40.83
C GLN A 92 29.61 10.75 40.87
N ARG A 93 30.61 9.86 40.74
CA ARG A 93 32.03 10.26 40.64
C ARG A 93 32.37 10.93 39.31
N TYR A 94 31.56 10.71 38.29
CA TYR A 94 31.83 11.12 36.90
C TYR A 94 30.78 12.09 36.35
N PHE A 95 29.57 12.05 36.90
CA PHE A 95 28.44 12.89 36.49
C PHE A 95 27.77 13.56 37.70
N PRO A 96 27.21 14.77 37.55
CA PRO A 96 26.52 15.48 38.63
C PRO A 96 25.30 14.74 39.21
N SER A 97 24.68 13.84 38.42
CA SER A 97 23.56 13.01 38.87
C SER A 97 23.79 11.54 38.52
N SER A 98 23.43 10.65 39.45
CA SER A 98 23.53 9.20 39.26
C SER A 98 22.63 8.66 38.14
N SER A 99 21.58 9.41 37.75
CA SER A 99 20.68 9.04 36.65
C SER A 99 21.15 9.57 35.29
N THR A 100 22.17 10.44 35.24
CA THR A 100 22.67 11.06 34.00
C THR A 100 23.05 10.03 32.93
N PRO A 101 23.77 8.93 33.24
CA PRO A 101 24.11 7.93 32.22
C PRO A 101 22.90 7.20 31.63
N LEU A 102 21.82 7.08 32.41
CA LEU A 102 20.65 6.27 32.08
C LEU A 102 19.52 7.06 31.42
N LEU A 103 19.34 8.34 31.74
CA LEU A 103 18.15 9.09 31.32
C LEU A 103 18.46 10.38 30.55
N SER A 104 19.68 10.91 30.65
CA SER A 104 20.01 12.19 30.01
C SER A 104 19.96 12.05 28.48
N GLY A 105 19.26 12.94 27.78
CA GLY A 105 19.34 13.06 26.32
C GLY A 105 18.84 11.85 25.53
N ILE A 106 18.14 10.88 26.13
CA ILE A 106 17.58 9.74 25.36
C ILE A 106 16.56 10.21 24.31
N LEU A 107 15.93 11.36 24.51
CA LEU A 107 15.02 11.97 23.53
C LEU A 107 15.62 13.23 22.87
N ALA A 108 16.95 13.41 22.96
CA ALA A 108 17.58 14.50 22.27
C ALA A 108 17.48 14.30 20.76
N GLN A 109 17.31 15.41 20.04
CA GLN A 109 17.00 15.40 18.61
C GLN A 109 18.10 14.73 17.78
N THR A 110 19.36 14.87 18.20
CA THR A 110 20.53 14.33 17.48
C THR A 110 20.56 12.81 17.43
N GLU A 111 20.29 12.14 18.54
CA GLU A 111 20.29 10.69 18.69
C GLU A 111 19.10 10.08 17.94
N LEU A 112 17.92 10.68 18.12
CA LEU A 112 16.70 10.23 17.45
C LEU A 112 16.80 10.39 15.94
N LEU A 113 17.30 11.52 15.44
CA LEU A 113 17.52 11.72 14.00
C LEU A 113 18.57 10.76 13.44
N THR A 114 19.62 10.47 14.21
CA THR A 114 20.63 9.47 13.83
C THR A 114 19.99 8.09 13.69
N PHE A 115 19.19 7.66 14.66
CA PHE A 115 18.45 6.41 14.60
C PHE A 115 17.53 6.35 13.36
N ILE A 116 16.71 7.37 13.14
CA ILE A 116 15.77 7.44 12.02
C ILE A 116 16.51 7.41 10.67
N LEU A 117 17.62 8.16 10.54
CA LEU A 117 18.42 8.20 9.31
C LEU A 117 18.97 6.82 8.96
N PHE A 118 19.62 6.14 9.91
CA PHE A 118 20.23 4.84 9.66
C PHE A 118 19.20 3.71 9.54
N TRP A 119 18.07 3.82 10.23
CA TRP A 119 16.90 2.97 10.00
C TRP A 119 16.41 3.11 8.56
N THR A 120 16.19 4.33 8.08
CA THR A 120 15.70 4.61 6.72
C THR A 120 16.65 4.08 5.66
N LEU A 121 17.95 4.36 5.79
CA LEU A 121 18.97 3.91 4.85
C LEU A 121 19.08 2.38 4.82
N SER A 122 19.09 1.73 5.99
CA SER A 122 19.27 0.28 6.06
C SER A 122 18.02 -0.48 5.64
N ASN A 123 16.83 0.04 5.90
CA ASN A 123 15.57 -0.53 5.46
C ASN A 123 15.44 -0.51 3.92
N ASN A 124 15.98 0.51 3.26
CA ASN A 124 16.05 0.56 1.79
C ASN A 124 17.12 -0.37 1.17
N MET A 125 18.06 -0.88 1.98
CA MET A 125 19.12 -1.79 1.54
C MET A 125 18.82 -3.27 1.83
N ALA A 126 17.82 -3.57 2.65
CA ALA A 126 17.48 -4.94 3.00
C ALA A 126 16.93 -5.68 1.76
N PRO A 127 17.44 -6.89 1.41
CA PRO A 127 16.88 -7.68 0.34
C PRO A 127 15.39 -7.97 0.63
N PRO A 128 14.53 -7.99 -0.40
CA PRO A 128 13.07 -8.08 -0.25
C PRO A 128 12.58 -9.30 0.55
N ALA A 129 13.45 -10.29 0.77
CA ALA A 129 13.13 -11.54 1.47
C ALA A 129 13.06 -11.42 3.01
N MET A 130 13.69 -10.43 3.65
CA MET A 130 13.70 -10.34 5.14
C MET A 130 12.72 -9.32 5.73
N ALA A 131 12.31 -8.30 4.97
CA ALA A 131 11.24 -7.38 5.35
C ALA A 131 9.84 -8.01 5.27
N ALA A 132 9.73 -9.22 4.72
CA ALA A 132 8.49 -9.96 4.53
C ALA A 132 7.93 -10.61 5.81
N ALA A 133 8.68 -10.60 6.93
CA ALA A 133 8.31 -11.40 8.10
C ALA A 133 7.45 -10.66 9.16
N GLU A 134 7.31 -9.33 9.13
CA GLU A 134 6.52 -8.61 10.15
C GLU A 134 5.58 -7.50 9.66
N ASN A 135 5.48 -7.23 8.35
CA ASN A 135 4.38 -6.42 7.83
C ASN A 135 3.27 -7.35 7.34
N GLY A 136 2.02 -7.08 7.74
CA GLY A 136 0.85 -7.78 7.24
C GLY A 136 0.96 -7.94 5.72
N THR A 137 0.80 -9.19 5.25
CA THR A 137 1.02 -9.62 3.87
C THR A 137 0.83 -8.50 2.86
N ALA A 138 1.88 -8.12 2.12
CA ALA A 138 1.76 -7.19 1.01
C ALA A 138 0.55 -7.59 0.15
N ARG A 139 -0.33 -6.61 -0.09
CA ARG A 139 -1.61 -6.87 -0.78
C ARG A 139 -1.33 -6.82 -2.28
N HIS A 140 -1.05 -7.97 -2.86
CA HIS A 140 -0.81 -8.11 -4.30
C HIS A 140 -2.12 -8.23 -5.06
N TYR A 141 -2.31 -7.41 -6.09
CA TYR A 141 -3.44 -7.45 -7.02
C TYR A 141 -2.94 -7.51 -8.46
N GLY A 142 -3.73 -8.09 -9.36
CA GLY A 142 -3.41 -8.18 -10.78
C GLY A 142 -4.37 -7.37 -11.65
N ILE A 143 -3.87 -6.76 -12.73
CA ILE A 143 -4.70 -6.25 -13.82
C ILE A 143 -4.39 -7.06 -15.07
N LEU A 144 -5.39 -7.80 -15.55
CA LEU A 144 -5.37 -8.53 -16.81
C LEU A 144 -5.85 -7.59 -17.92
N ILE A 145 -4.89 -6.98 -18.61
CA ILE A 145 -5.12 -5.97 -19.64
C ILE A 145 -5.53 -6.68 -20.93
N ALA A 146 -6.79 -6.51 -21.33
CA ALA A 146 -7.38 -7.14 -22.50
C ALA A 146 -7.34 -6.26 -23.76
N GLY A 147 -6.86 -5.03 -23.64
CA GLY A 147 -6.68 -4.09 -24.74
C GLY A 147 -6.18 -2.74 -24.23
N GLU A 148 -5.98 -1.80 -25.15
CA GLU A 148 -5.60 -0.43 -24.83
C GLU A 148 -6.48 0.55 -25.59
N PRO A 149 -6.71 1.77 -25.06
CA PRO A 149 -7.41 2.80 -25.81
C PRO A 149 -6.54 3.28 -26.97
N ASP A 150 -7.14 4.05 -27.88
CA ASP A 150 -6.38 4.65 -28.96
C ASP A 150 -5.36 5.68 -28.44
N LYS A 151 -4.40 6.05 -29.29
CA LYS A 151 -3.31 6.96 -28.94
C LYS A 151 -3.81 8.29 -28.36
N ARG A 152 -4.91 8.85 -28.89
CA ARG A 152 -5.45 10.14 -28.45
C ARG A 152 -5.99 10.03 -27.03
N CYS A 153 -6.74 8.98 -26.73
CA CYS A 153 -7.23 8.72 -25.39
C CYS A 153 -6.09 8.40 -24.42
N CYS A 154 -5.10 7.59 -24.83
CA CYS A 154 -3.90 7.32 -24.03
C CYS A 154 -3.15 8.59 -23.62
N GLU A 155 -2.92 9.52 -24.57
CA GLU A 155 -2.22 10.77 -24.32
C GLU A 155 -2.99 11.71 -23.38
N SER A 156 -4.33 11.68 -23.42
CA SER A 156 -5.17 12.58 -22.62
C SER A 156 -5.61 12.02 -21.27
N LYS A 157 -5.83 10.71 -21.16
CA LYS A 157 -6.51 10.06 -20.02
C LYS A 157 -5.76 8.82 -19.51
N GLY A 158 -4.67 8.41 -20.17
CA GLY A 158 -3.90 7.21 -19.79
C GLY A 158 -4.41 5.91 -20.42
N THR A 159 -3.71 4.82 -20.10
CA THR A 159 -4.08 3.45 -20.50
C THR A 159 -5.27 2.95 -19.69
N PHE A 160 -5.93 1.87 -20.13
CA PHE A 160 -6.98 1.25 -19.31
C PHE A 160 -6.46 0.76 -17.97
N ALA A 161 -5.23 0.24 -17.93
CA ALA A 161 -4.57 -0.13 -16.69
C ALA A 161 -4.42 1.08 -15.74
N GLN A 162 -4.02 2.24 -16.26
CA GLN A 162 -3.88 3.46 -15.45
C GLN A 162 -5.24 3.90 -14.88
N MET A 163 -6.31 3.86 -15.68
CA MET A 163 -7.67 4.20 -15.20
C MET A 163 -8.11 3.30 -14.04
N PHE A 164 -7.82 1.99 -14.11
CA PHE A 164 -8.09 1.08 -12.99
C PHE A 164 -7.20 1.33 -11.77
N LEU A 165 -5.93 1.68 -11.97
CA LEU A 165 -5.04 2.06 -10.86
C LEU A 165 -5.56 3.32 -10.15
N ASP A 166 -6.02 4.32 -10.91
CA ASP A 166 -6.59 5.55 -10.36
C ASP A 166 -7.92 5.27 -9.62
N LEU A 167 -8.73 4.35 -10.16
CA LEU A 167 -9.96 3.90 -9.51
C LEU A 167 -9.68 3.12 -8.22
N LEU A 168 -8.71 2.21 -8.20
CA LEU A 168 -8.64 1.15 -7.19
C LEU A 168 -7.50 1.30 -6.19
N ARG A 169 -6.38 1.92 -6.54
CA ARG A 169 -5.20 1.99 -5.66
C ARG A 169 -5.48 2.91 -4.46
N ASP A 170 -5.04 2.49 -3.28
CA ASP A 170 -4.98 3.36 -2.10
C ASP A 170 -3.54 3.78 -1.86
N GLU A 171 -3.29 5.09 -1.79
CA GLU A 171 -1.96 5.62 -1.54
C GLU A 171 -1.48 5.29 -0.11
N GLY A 172 -0.25 4.81 0.01
CA GLY A 172 0.37 4.54 1.32
C GLY A 172 -0.05 3.23 2.00
N CYS A 173 -0.83 2.36 1.34
CA CYS A 173 -1.36 1.13 1.95
C CYS A 173 -0.52 -0.15 1.71
N GLY A 174 0.69 -0.04 1.14
CA GLY A 174 1.55 -1.21 0.86
C GLY A 174 0.94 -2.18 -0.17
N GLU A 175 0.19 -1.63 -1.12
CA GLU A 175 -0.44 -2.39 -2.22
C GLU A 175 0.53 -2.51 -3.39
N GLU A 176 0.66 -3.71 -3.93
CA GLU A 176 1.42 -3.96 -5.15
C GLU A 176 0.45 -4.39 -6.26
N TRP A 177 0.56 -3.73 -7.41
CA TRP A 177 -0.28 -4.00 -8.57
C TRP A 177 0.58 -4.53 -9.70
N ARG A 178 0.35 -5.80 -10.09
CA ARG A 178 1.03 -6.47 -11.19
C ARG A 178 0.19 -6.34 -12.47
N LEU A 179 0.83 -5.93 -13.56
CA LEU A 179 0.18 -5.72 -14.85
C LEU A 179 0.49 -6.89 -15.78
N TYR A 180 -0.55 -7.48 -16.36
CA TYR A 180 -0.44 -8.61 -17.28
C TYR A 180 -1.09 -8.22 -18.61
N PHE A 181 -0.30 -8.12 -19.68
CA PHE A 181 -0.80 -7.82 -21.03
C PHE A 181 -1.44 -9.07 -21.65
N ALA A 182 -2.66 -9.40 -21.19
CA ALA A 182 -3.38 -10.61 -21.58
C ALA A 182 -3.62 -10.69 -23.09
N PHE A 183 -3.85 -9.56 -23.77
CA PHE A 183 -3.98 -9.53 -25.24
C PHE A 183 -2.69 -9.91 -25.99
N GLN A 184 -1.55 -9.95 -25.30
CA GLN A 184 -0.26 -10.44 -25.80
C GLN A 184 0.07 -11.85 -25.28
N GLY A 185 -0.87 -12.53 -24.64
CA GLY A 185 -0.68 -13.85 -24.03
C GLY A 185 0.11 -13.82 -22.71
N GLN A 186 0.38 -12.65 -22.15
CA GLN A 186 1.03 -12.53 -20.83
C GLN A 186 -0.03 -12.68 -19.74
N LEU A 187 0.03 -13.80 -19.00
CA LEU A 187 -0.90 -14.16 -17.94
C LEU A 187 -0.10 -14.60 -16.71
N PRO A 188 -0.66 -14.42 -15.49
CA PRO A 188 -0.01 -14.92 -14.29
C PRO A 188 0.12 -16.45 -14.30
N SER A 189 1.23 -16.96 -13.78
CA SER A 189 1.35 -18.39 -13.45
C SER A 189 0.37 -18.79 -12.34
N GLU A 190 0.21 -20.09 -12.11
CA GLU A 190 -0.61 -20.55 -10.98
C GLU A 190 -0.06 -20.07 -9.63
N GLU A 191 1.26 -20.08 -9.47
CA GLU A 191 1.94 -19.58 -8.27
C GLU A 191 1.69 -18.09 -8.08
N GLU A 192 1.81 -17.29 -9.14
CA GLU A 192 1.50 -15.86 -9.10
C GLU A 192 0.02 -15.64 -8.73
N LEU A 193 -0.92 -16.33 -9.37
CA LEU A 193 -2.34 -16.26 -9.02
C LEU A 193 -2.59 -16.56 -7.54
N ARG A 194 -1.88 -17.54 -6.97
CA ARG A 194 -2.00 -17.91 -5.54
C ARG A 194 -1.54 -16.78 -4.62
N GLU A 195 -0.55 -15.97 -5.02
CA GLU A 195 -0.09 -14.79 -4.28
C GLU A 195 -1.06 -13.61 -4.36
N LEU A 196 -1.76 -13.45 -5.49
CA LEU A 196 -2.72 -12.37 -5.69
C LEU A 196 -3.94 -12.52 -4.76
N LYS A 197 -4.46 -11.40 -4.26
CA LYS A 197 -5.74 -11.32 -3.54
C LYS A 197 -6.92 -11.23 -4.50
N GLY A 198 -6.72 -10.57 -5.64
CA GLY A 198 -7.72 -10.40 -6.67
C GLY A 198 -7.12 -9.97 -8.00
N VAL A 199 -7.91 -10.12 -9.05
CA VAL A 199 -7.60 -9.72 -10.42
C VAL A 199 -8.72 -8.88 -11.00
N VAL A 200 -8.35 -7.90 -11.83
CA VAL A 200 -9.26 -7.07 -12.62
C VAL A 200 -9.06 -7.41 -14.09
N ILE A 201 -10.15 -7.59 -14.83
CA ILE A 201 -10.12 -7.84 -16.27
C ILE A 201 -10.69 -6.60 -16.95
N THR A 202 -9.87 -5.93 -17.76
CA THR A 202 -10.23 -4.65 -18.38
C THR A 202 -11.23 -4.81 -19.52
N GLY A 203 -11.77 -3.68 -19.98
CA GLY A 203 -12.41 -3.58 -21.28
C GLY A 203 -11.46 -3.93 -22.44
N SER A 204 -12.03 -4.20 -23.62
CA SER A 204 -11.32 -4.43 -24.87
C SER A 204 -12.21 -4.07 -26.06
N VAL A 205 -11.59 -3.83 -27.20
CA VAL A 205 -12.28 -3.69 -28.50
C VAL A 205 -12.52 -5.05 -29.18
N ALA A 206 -11.99 -6.14 -28.62
CA ALA A 206 -12.14 -7.49 -29.13
C ALA A 206 -13.49 -8.11 -28.75
N ASP A 207 -13.90 -9.15 -29.47
CA ASP A 207 -15.11 -9.91 -29.17
C ASP A 207 -14.82 -10.98 -28.08
N ALA A 208 -15.50 -10.89 -26.93
CA ALA A 208 -15.27 -11.80 -25.79
C ALA A 208 -15.62 -13.27 -26.09
N PHE A 209 -16.44 -13.53 -27.11
CA PHE A 209 -16.85 -14.86 -27.56
C PHE A 209 -16.00 -15.39 -28.73
N GLY A 210 -14.90 -14.71 -29.09
CA GLY A 210 -13.92 -15.18 -30.05
C GLY A 210 -13.12 -16.41 -29.59
N ASN A 211 -12.33 -16.97 -30.49
CA ASN A 211 -11.52 -18.18 -30.26
C ASN A 211 -10.01 -17.98 -30.46
N ASP A 212 -9.55 -16.73 -30.50
CA ASP A 212 -8.12 -16.42 -30.56
C ASP A 212 -7.37 -17.07 -29.38
N GLU A 213 -6.11 -17.45 -29.59
CA GLU A 213 -5.33 -18.20 -28.58
C GLU A 213 -5.25 -17.47 -27.24
N TRP A 214 -5.07 -16.14 -27.27
CA TRP A 214 -5.03 -15.33 -26.06
C TRP A 214 -6.37 -15.29 -25.31
N LEU A 215 -7.52 -15.36 -26.01
CA LEU A 215 -8.84 -15.47 -25.39
C LEU A 215 -9.05 -16.83 -24.72
N VAL A 216 -8.55 -17.90 -25.34
CA VAL A 216 -8.56 -19.24 -24.75
C VAL A 216 -7.72 -19.26 -23.48
N GLY A 217 -6.50 -18.72 -23.54
CA GLY A 217 -5.61 -18.58 -22.38
C GLY A 217 -6.23 -17.74 -21.26
N LEU A 218 -6.81 -16.58 -21.60
CA LEU A 218 -7.43 -15.69 -20.61
C LEU A 218 -8.65 -16.35 -19.95
N ARG A 219 -9.51 -17.07 -20.70
CA ARG A 219 -10.62 -17.85 -20.12
C ARG A 219 -10.13 -18.94 -19.16
N ALA A 220 -9.03 -19.62 -19.51
CA ALA A 220 -8.41 -20.61 -18.62
C ALA A 220 -7.88 -19.96 -17.34
N CYS A 221 -7.19 -18.81 -17.44
CA CYS A 221 -6.72 -18.03 -16.29
C CYS A 221 -7.88 -17.56 -15.39
N ILE A 222 -8.98 -17.07 -15.97
CA ILE A 222 -10.18 -16.64 -15.23
C ILE A 222 -10.76 -17.83 -14.46
N LYS A 223 -10.92 -18.97 -15.14
CA LYS A 223 -11.42 -20.20 -14.52
C LYS A 223 -10.55 -20.63 -13.34
N GLN A 224 -9.23 -20.56 -13.49
CA GLN A 224 -8.27 -20.90 -12.44
C GLN A 224 -8.35 -19.91 -11.26
N ALA A 225 -8.46 -18.61 -11.52
CA ALA A 225 -8.64 -17.59 -10.49
C ALA A 225 -9.92 -17.82 -9.68
N MET A 226 -11.03 -18.18 -10.34
CA MET A 226 -12.29 -18.54 -9.68
C MET A 226 -12.18 -19.83 -8.86
N GLN A 227 -11.49 -20.85 -9.36
CA GLN A 227 -11.23 -22.10 -8.61
C GLN A 227 -10.38 -21.88 -7.36
N LEU A 228 -9.47 -20.89 -7.39
CA LEU A 228 -8.67 -20.45 -6.25
C LEU A 228 -9.41 -19.42 -5.37
N GLU A 229 -10.70 -19.18 -5.62
CA GLU A 229 -11.57 -18.21 -4.93
C GLU A 229 -10.95 -16.79 -4.85
N LYS A 230 -10.20 -16.39 -5.88
CA LYS A 230 -9.66 -15.03 -5.99
C LYS A 230 -10.79 -14.06 -6.27
N ARG A 231 -10.63 -12.82 -5.79
CA ARG A 231 -11.56 -11.75 -6.17
C ARG A 231 -11.40 -11.43 -7.65
N VAL A 232 -12.41 -11.71 -8.47
CA VAL A 232 -12.40 -11.44 -9.91
C VAL A 232 -13.36 -10.29 -10.21
N LEU A 233 -12.82 -9.16 -10.65
CA LEU A 233 -13.59 -8.02 -11.13
C LEU A 233 -13.53 -7.98 -12.67
N GLY A 234 -14.66 -8.25 -13.34
CA GLY A 234 -14.78 -8.15 -14.79
C GLY A 234 -15.51 -6.89 -15.22
N VAL A 235 -14.91 -6.08 -16.11
CA VAL A 235 -15.53 -4.83 -16.59
C VAL A 235 -15.69 -4.86 -18.12
N CYS A 236 -16.88 -4.53 -18.61
CA CYS A 236 -17.24 -4.53 -20.04
C CYS A 236 -16.88 -5.85 -20.74
N PHE A 237 -15.83 -5.87 -21.56
CA PHE A 237 -15.29 -7.10 -22.14
C PHE A 237 -14.95 -8.16 -21.06
N GLY A 238 -14.38 -7.75 -19.93
CA GLY A 238 -14.10 -8.65 -18.81
C GLY A 238 -15.37 -9.26 -18.21
N HIS A 239 -16.44 -8.47 -18.07
CA HIS A 239 -17.76 -8.95 -17.65
C HIS A 239 -18.29 -10.02 -18.62
N GLN A 240 -18.19 -9.75 -19.93
CA GLN A 240 -18.62 -10.67 -20.98
C GLN A 240 -17.79 -11.96 -20.98
N LEU A 241 -16.47 -11.86 -20.83
CA LEU A 241 -15.57 -13.00 -20.87
C LEU A 241 -15.75 -13.92 -19.65
N VAL A 242 -16.03 -13.36 -18.47
CA VAL A 242 -16.46 -14.14 -17.30
C VAL A 242 -17.79 -14.83 -17.58
N GLY A 243 -18.75 -14.13 -18.19
CA GLY A 243 -20.01 -14.72 -18.64
C GLY A 243 -19.81 -15.92 -19.57
N VAL A 244 -18.99 -15.78 -20.62
CA VAL A 244 -18.62 -16.88 -21.54
C VAL A 244 -17.96 -18.04 -20.78
N THR A 245 -17.05 -17.74 -19.84
CA THR A 245 -16.34 -18.76 -19.04
C THR A 245 -17.30 -19.58 -18.18
N LEU A 246 -18.40 -18.97 -17.74
CA LEU A 246 -19.48 -19.59 -16.98
C LEU A 246 -20.54 -20.27 -17.85
N GLY A 247 -20.44 -20.18 -19.17
CA GLY A 247 -21.40 -20.77 -20.11
C GLY A 247 -22.63 -19.91 -20.38
N ALA A 248 -22.57 -18.61 -20.08
CA ALA A 248 -23.62 -17.67 -20.47
C ALA A 248 -23.62 -17.41 -21.98
N LYS A 249 -24.80 -17.07 -22.51
CA LYS A 249 -24.93 -16.61 -23.88
C LYS A 249 -24.48 -15.16 -23.99
N VAL A 250 -23.48 -14.89 -24.82
CA VAL A 250 -22.92 -13.55 -25.05
C VAL A 250 -22.91 -13.25 -26.54
N GLY A 251 -23.24 -12.03 -26.94
CA GLY A 251 -23.19 -11.62 -28.34
C GLY A 251 -23.61 -10.17 -28.59
N ARG A 252 -23.60 -9.78 -29.87
CA ARG A 252 -23.98 -8.44 -30.33
C ARG A 252 -25.46 -8.17 -30.06
N ALA A 253 -25.75 -7.06 -29.39
CA ALA A 253 -27.09 -6.60 -29.04
C ALA A 253 -27.82 -5.87 -30.19
N GLY A 254 -27.17 -5.72 -31.35
CA GLY A 254 -27.72 -5.03 -32.52
C GLY A 254 -27.83 -3.51 -32.39
N CYS A 255 -27.53 -2.94 -31.22
CA CYS A 255 -27.49 -1.50 -30.96
C CYS A 255 -26.28 -1.14 -30.10
N TRP A 256 -25.91 0.14 -30.09
CA TRP A 256 -24.83 0.66 -29.25
C TRP A 256 -25.38 1.27 -27.96
N GLU A 257 -24.77 0.90 -26.86
CA GLU A 257 -24.97 1.52 -25.55
C GLU A 257 -23.73 2.37 -25.26
N VAL A 258 -23.84 3.67 -25.54
CA VAL A 258 -22.75 4.64 -25.34
C VAL A 258 -23.26 5.89 -24.62
N GLY A 259 -22.58 6.30 -23.55
CA GLY A 259 -22.93 7.48 -22.75
C GLY A 259 -23.28 7.13 -21.30
N ALA A 260 -23.88 8.08 -20.58
CA ALA A 260 -24.37 7.82 -19.24
C ALA A 260 -25.71 7.07 -19.30
N ARG A 261 -25.87 5.98 -18.55
CA ARG A 261 -27.09 5.17 -18.50
C ARG A 261 -27.51 4.92 -17.07
N GLU A 262 -28.81 5.03 -16.83
CA GLU A 262 -29.38 4.60 -15.57
C GLU A 262 -29.81 3.14 -15.69
N VAL A 263 -29.29 2.30 -14.79
CA VAL A 263 -29.59 0.88 -14.71
C VAL A 263 -30.42 0.59 -13.46
N GLU A 264 -31.29 -0.39 -13.55
CA GLU A 264 -32.16 -0.79 -12.45
C GLU A 264 -31.46 -1.85 -11.62
N VAL A 265 -31.25 -1.56 -10.34
CA VAL A 265 -30.68 -2.51 -9.40
C VAL A 265 -31.75 -3.55 -9.04
N SER A 266 -31.38 -4.82 -9.06
CA SER A 266 -32.30 -5.90 -8.72
C SER A 266 -32.58 -5.93 -7.20
N ALA A 267 -33.66 -6.61 -6.79
CA ALA A 267 -33.90 -6.84 -5.37
C ALA A 267 -32.70 -7.54 -4.70
N ALA A 268 -32.04 -8.47 -5.41
CA ALA A 268 -30.84 -9.16 -4.93
C ALA A 268 -29.65 -8.20 -4.77
N GLY A 269 -29.44 -7.28 -5.71
CA GLY A 269 -28.40 -6.24 -5.66
C GLY A 269 -28.55 -5.27 -4.49
N ARG A 270 -29.76 -5.11 -3.96
CA ARG A 270 -30.04 -4.29 -2.77
C ARG A 270 -29.87 -5.02 -1.43
N THR A 271 -29.54 -6.31 -1.43
CA THR A 271 -29.48 -7.11 -0.18
C THR A 271 -28.11 -7.09 0.50
N ALA A 272 -28.09 -7.38 1.80
CA ALA A 272 -26.88 -7.64 2.59
C ALA A 272 -26.01 -8.78 2.03
N ALA A 273 -26.57 -9.69 1.22
CA ALA A 273 -25.82 -10.75 0.54
C ALA A 273 -25.01 -10.21 -0.66
N ALA A 274 -25.52 -9.20 -1.38
CA ALA A 274 -24.73 -8.46 -2.37
C ALA A 274 -23.61 -7.66 -1.67
N ALA A 275 -23.90 -7.12 -0.50
CA ALA A 275 -22.96 -6.44 0.37
C ALA A 275 -21.82 -7.38 0.87
N ALA A 276 -22.17 -8.62 1.25
CA ALA A 276 -21.21 -9.69 1.59
C ALA A 276 -20.43 -10.23 0.36
N ALA A 277 -21.07 -10.28 -0.82
CA ALA A 277 -20.39 -10.62 -2.07
C ALA A 277 -19.40 -9.52 -2.50
N CYS A 278 -19.62 -8.27 -2.08
CA CYS A 278 -18.76 -7.11 -2.29
C CYS A 278 -17.79 -6.85 -1.12
N GLY A 279 -17.20 -7.92 -0.56
CA GLY A 279 -16.06 -7.85 0.35
C GLY A 279 -16.32 -7.31 1.75
N GLY A 280 -17.54 -6.88 2.08
CA GLY A 280 -17.81 -6.17 3.34
C GLY A 280 -18.45 -4.81 3.14
N TRP A 281 -18.87 -4.48 1.91
CA TRP A 281 -19.79 -3.39 1.64
C TRP A 281 -20.99 -3.45 2.60
N THR A 282 -21.31 -2.36 3.29
CA THR A 282 -22.39 -2.31 4.30
C THR A 282 -23.57 -1.46 3.86
N GLU A 283 -23.44 -0.71 2.76
CA GLU A 283 -24.46 0.19 2.26
C GLU A 283 -25.38 -0.52 1.26
N GLN A 284 -26.66 -0.14 1.24
CA GLN A 284 -27.56 -0.62 0.19
C GLN A 284 -27.29 0.15 -1.09
N LEU A 285 -27.18 -0.55 -2.21
CA LEU A 285 -27.22 0.12 -3.52
C LEU A 285 -28.60 0.79 -3.69
N PRO A 286 -28.65 1.99 -4.32
CA PRO A 286 -29.91 2.64 -4.65
C PRO A 286 -30.73 1.79 -5.63
N ASP A 287 -32.01 2.11 -5.81
CA ASP A 287 -32.87 1.42 -6.79
C ASP A 287 -32.34 1.56 -8.22
N ARG A 288 -31.62 2.65 -8.49
CA ARG A 288 -31.09 3.03 -9.79
C ARG A 288 -29.65 3.51 -9.65
N LEU A 289 -28.78 3.05 -10.55
CA LEU A 289 -27.38 3.47 -10.63
C LEU A 289 -27.09 4.08 -11.98
N CYS A 290 -26.27 5.12 -12.03
CA CYS A 290 -25.78 5.66 -13.29
C CYS A 290 -24.39 5.10 -13.62
N LEU A 291 -24.24 4.49 -14.79
CA LEU A 291 -22.99 3.95 -15.32
C LEU A 291 -22.59 4.69 -16.61
N HIS A 292 -21.29 4.72 -16.92
CA HIS A 292 -20.82 5.04 -18.26
C HIS A 292 -20.80 3.76 -19.09
N GLU A 293 -21.57 3.73 -20.17
CA GLU A 293 -21.61 2.60 -21.09
C GLU A 293 -20.77 2.87 -22.33
N PHE A 294 -20.11 1.83 -22.82
CA PHE A 294 -19.47 1.80 -24.13
C PHE A 294 -19.40 0.35 -24.65
N HIS A 295 -20.50 -0.16 -25.18
CA HIS A 295 -20.52 -1.52 -25.72
C HIS A 295 -21.55 -1.71 -26.83
N GLN A 296 -21.32 -2.76 -27.63
CA GLN A 296 -22.30 -3.32 -28.57
C GLN A 296 -22.58 -4.81 -28.26
N ASP A 297 -21.69 -5.46 -27.52
CA ASP A 297 -21.84 -6.82 -27.04
C ASP A 297 -22.41 -6.84 -25.63
N GLN A 298 -23.15 -7.89 -25.31
CA GLN A 298 -23.84 -8.05 -24.03
C GLN A 298 -23.84 -9.51 -23.58
N VAL A 299 -23.87 -9.72 -22.28
CA VAL A 299 -24.34 -10.98 -21.70
C VAL A 299 -25.86 -11.02 -21.81
N LEU A 300 -26.37 -11.92 -22.65
CA LEU A 300 -27.79 -12.00 -23.02
C LEU A 300 -28.62 -12.79 -22.00
N GLU A 301 -27.98 -13.69 -21.27
CA GLU A 301 -28.61 -14.55 -20.27
C GLU A 301 -27.73 -14.58 -19.02
N VAL A 302 -28.36 -14.51 -17.85
CA VAL A 302 -27.64 -14.56 -16.57
C VAL A 302 -26.81 -15.85 -16.50
N PRO A 303 -25.50 -15.78 -16.22
CA PRO A 303 -24.67 -16.98 -16.18
C PRO A 303 -25.18 -18.00 -15.16
N PRO A 304 -25.08 -19.32 -15.44
CA PRO A 304 -25.44 -20.36 -14.47
C PRO A 304 -24.75 -20.16 -13.11
N GLY A 305 -25.54 -20.16 -12.03
CA GLY A 305 -25.04 -19.95 -10.68
C GLY A 305 -24.71 -18.50 -10.32
N ALA A 306 -24.95 -17.54 -11.22
CA ALA A 306 -24.79 -16.12 -10.95
C ALA A 306 -26.06 -15.49 -10.34
N THR A 307 -25.85 -14.42 -9.58
CA THR A 307 -26.91 -13.53 -9.10
C THR A 307 -26.93 -12.27 -9.95
N LEU A 308 -28.08 -11.97 -10.57
CA LEU A 308 -28.29 -10.71 -11.29
C LEU A 308 -28.37 -9.55 -10.28
N LEU A 309 -27.50 -8.56 -10.43
CA LEU A 309 -27.42 -7.38 -9.54
C LEU A 309 -28.04 -6.13 -10.18
N ALA A 310 -27.94 -5.96 -11.49
CA ALA A 310 -28.57 -4.86 -12.21
C ALA A 310 -28.88 -5.23 -13.66
N SER A 311 -29.88 -4.56 -14.25
CA SER A 311 -30.30 -4.72 -15.64
C SER A 311 -30.87 -3.40 -16.18
N SER A 312 -30.94 -3.26 -17.50
CA SER A 312 -31.62 -2.14 -18.17
C SER A 312 -32.53 -2.65 -19.30
N GLU A 313 -33.30 -1.76 -19.91
CA GLU A 313 -34.17 -2.10 -21.05
C GLU A 313 -33.36 -2.64 -22.24
N ARG A 314 -32.13 -2.14 -22.42
CA ARG A 314 -31.28 -2.45 -23.58
C ARG A 314 -30.20 -3.48 -23.27
N CYS A 315 -29.85 -3.69 -22.01
CA CYS A 315 -28.87 -4.68 -21.56
C CYS A 315 -29.46 -5.53 -20.42
N PRO A 316 -29.77 -6.82 -20.67
CA PRO A 316 -30.47 -7.64 -19.68
C PRO A 316 -29.59 -8.01 -18.46
N VAL A 317 -28.27 -7.91 -18.58
CA VAL A 317 -27.32 -8.26 -17.52
C VAL A 317 -26.26 -7.16 -17.41
N GLU A 318 -26.59 -6.08 -16.70
CA GLU A 318 -25.65 -4.97 -16.46
C GLU A 318 -24.62 -5.32 -15.39
N MET A 319 -25.06 -6.03 -14.35
CA MET A 319 -24.19 -6.45 -13.26
C MET A 319 -24.58 -7.84 -12.76
N PHE A 320 -23.60 -8.69 -12.47
CA PHE A 320 -23.83 -9.97 -11.79
C PHE A 320 -22.68 -10.34 -10.85
N SER A 321 -22.95 -11.25 -9.91
CA SER A 321 -21.94 -11.82 -9.02
C SER A 321 -22.03 -13.34 -8.94
N VAL A 322 -20.91 -13.97 -8.56
CA VAL A 322 -20.82 -15.43 -8.37
C VAL A 322 -20.02 -15.76 -7.12
N GLY A 323 -20.57 -16.65 -6.29
CA GLY A 323 -19.83 -17.28 -5.18
C GLY A 323 -19.20 -16.33 -4.17
N GLY A 324 -19.63 -15.06 -4.12
CA GLY A 324 -19.07 -14.03 -3.25
C GLY A 324 -17.63 -13.60 -3.58
N HIS A 325 -17.03 -14.04 -4.68
CA HIS A 325 -15.66 -13.71 -5.09
C HIS A 325 -15.56 -13.29 -6.56
N VAL A 326 -16.68 -13.17 -7.27
CA VAL A 326 -16.75 -12.63 -8.63
C VAL A 326 -17.76 -11.49 -8.66
N LEU A 327 -17.35 -10.34 -9.23
CA LEU A 327 -18.19 -9.19 -9.52
C LEU A 327 -17.97 -8.80 -10.97
N CYS A 328 -19.04 -8.63 -11.73
CA CYS A 328 -18.97 -8.24 -13.13
C CYS A 328 -19.88 -7.05 -13.39
N ILE A 329 -19.39 -6.06 -14.14
CA ILE A 329 -20.08 -4.80 -14.45
C ILE A 329 -19.92 -4.54 -15.96
N GLN A 330 -21.02 -4.38 -16.67
CA GLN A 330 -21.02 -4.14 -18.12
C GLN A 330 -20.54 -2.71 -18.44
N GLY A 331 -21.00 -1.72 -17.66
CA GLY A 331 -20.50 -0.36 -17.71
C GLY A 331 -19.11 -0.17 -17.12
N HIS A 332 -18.60 1.05 -17.25
CA HIS A 332 -17.23 1.45 -16.95
C HIS A 332 -17.17 2.35 -15.71
N PRO A 333 -16.97 1.78 -14.49
CA PRO A 333 -16.75 2.57 -13.28
C PRO A 333 -15.46 3.40 -13.33
N GLU A 334 -14.52 3.04 -14.19
CA GLU A 334 -13.24 3.70 -14.42
C GLU A 334 -13.30 4.85 -15.42
N PHE A 335 -14.44 5.07 -16.10
CA PHE A 335 -14.61 6.14 -17.09
C PHE A 335 -15.24 7.40 -16.50
N ASP A 336 -14.87 8.53 -17.12
CA ASP A 336 -15.63 9.78 -17.05
C ASP A 336 -16.27 10.10 -18.42
N SER A 337 -17.10 11.14 -18.47
CA SER A 337 -17.77 11.57 -19.69
C SER A 337 -16.80 11.95 -20.82
N ASP A 338 -15.57 12.37 -20.52
CA ASP A 338 -14.59 12.75 -21.53
C ASP A 338 -13.93 11.52 -22.15
N VAL A 339 -13.64 10.48 -21.36
CA VAL A 339 -13.17 9.18 -21.87
C VAL A 339 -14.21 8.63 -22.86
N VAL A 340 -15.49 8.65 -22.49
CA VAL A 340 -16.56 8.20 -23.40
C VAL A 340 -16.57 9.00 -24.71
N ARG A 341 -16.44 10.34 -24.64
CA ARG A 341 -16.38 11.18 -25.85
C ARG A 341 -15.17 10.87 -26.72
N LEU A 342 -13.99 10.76 -26.11
CA LEU A 342 -12.74 10.47 -26.82
C LEU A 342 -12.80 9.13 -27.54
N LEU A 343 -13.33 8.09 -26.88
CA LEU A 343 -13.49 6.77 -27.48
C LEU A 343 -14.59 6.73 -28.55
N ALA A 344 -15.64 7.55 -28.42
CA ALA A 344 -16.75 7.58 -29.36
C ALA A 344 -16.42 8.33 -30.66
N GLU A 345 -15.61 9.39 -30.58
CA GLU A 345 -15.27 10.26 -31.72
C GLU A 345 -14.79 9.51 -32.98
N PRO A 346 -13.82 8.58 -32.91
CA PRO A 346 -13.40 7.80 -34.10
C PRO A 346 -14.44 6.76 -34.55
N ARG A 347 -15.49 6.52 -33.75
CA ARG A 347 -16.50 5.45 -33.94
C ARG A 347 -17.90 5.99 -34.25
N LEU A 348 -18.08 7.30 -34.40
CA LEU A 348 -19.41 7.89 -34.62
C LEU A 348 -20.16 7.26 -35.82
N GLY A 349 -19.45 6.97 -36.90
CA GLY A 349 -20.02 6.30 -38.08
C GLY A 349 -20.46 4.84 -37.83
N LEU A 350 -19.86 4.16 -36.84
CA LEU A 350 -20.20 2.80 -36.44
C LEU A 350 -21.32 2.76 -35.38
N ILE A 351 -21.36 3.77 -34.50
CA ILE A 351 -22.36 3.90 -33.44
C ILE A 351 -23.74 4.21 -34.02
N GLY A 352 -23.78 5.01 -35.09
CA GLY A 352 -25.01 5.42 -35.74
C GLY A 352 -25.62 6.68 -35.11
N GLU A 353 -26.26 7.51 -35.95
CA GLU A 353 -26.68 8.87 -35.57
C GLU A 353 -27.61 8.91 -34.36
N ALA A 354 -28.53 7.94 -34.25
CA ALA A 354 -29.50 7.88 -33.15
C ALA A 354 -28.84 7.62 -31.79
N ASP A 355 -27.87 6.70 -31.74
CA ASP A 355 -27.14 6.37 -30.51
C ASP A 355 -26.10 7.46 -30.16
N VAL A 356 -25.50 8.11 -31.17
CA VAL A 356 -24.65 9.31 -30.97
C VAL A 356 -25.45 10.47 -30.37
N ALA A 357 -26.64 10.77 -30.89
CA ALA A 357 -27.51 11.82 -30.33
C ALA A 357 -27.90 11.51 -28.88
N ARG A 358 -28.22 10.26 -28.58
CA ARG A 358 -28.53 9.78 -27.22
C ARG A 358 -27.32 9.90 -26.29
N MET A 359 -26.13 9.53 -26.75
CA MET A 359 -24.88 9.70 -26.02
C MET A 359 -24.68 11.16 -25.63
N HIS A 360 -24.78 12.10 -26.58
CA HIS A 360 -24.61 13.52 -26.28
C HIS A 360 -25.64 14.04 -25.27
N ALA A 361 -26.91 13.67 -25.42
CA ALA A 361 -27.97 14.07 -24.48
C ALA A 361 -27.71 13.53 -23.07
N THR A 362 -27.38 12.24 -22.96
CA THR A 362 -27.16 11.59 -21.65
C THR A 362 -25.91 12.10 -20.96
N LEU A 363 -24.80 12.29 -21.65
CA LEU A 363 -23.58 12.86 -21.06
C LEU A 363 -23.74 14.33 -20.63
N ALA A 364 -24.76 15.04 -21.11
CA ALA A 364 -25.09 16.41 -20.71
C ALA A 364 -26.10 16.47 -19.55
N GLN A 365 -27.02 15.50 -19.45
CA GLN A 365 -28.14 15.52 -18.51
C GLN A 365 -27.94 14.62 -17.29
N LEU A 366 -27.23 13.49 -17.46
CA LEU A 366 -26.95 12.53 -16.40
C LEU A 366 -25.47 12.66 -16.05
N PRO A 367 -25.11 13.26 -14.91
CA PRO A 367 -23.77 13.08 -14.41
C PRO A 367 -23.70 11.64 -13.90
N ALA A 368 -23.26 10.68 -14.72
CA ALA A 368 -22.79 9.38 -14.22
C ALA A 368 -21.69 9.58 -13.15
N GLN A 369 -21.04 10.75 -13.14
CA GLN A 369 -20.23 11.26 -12.03
C GLN A 369 -20.93 11.27 -10.65
N ARG A 370 -22.28 11.30 -10.60
CA ARG A 370 -23.05 11.20 -9.34
C ARG A 370 -22.75 9.90 -8.60
N ASP A 371 -22.74 8.78 -9.33
CA ASP A 371 -22.60 7.45 -8.73
C ASP A 371 -21.18 6.90 -8.86
N ALA A 372 -20.28 7.59 -9.58
CA ALA A 372 -18.87 7.21 -9.72
C ALA A 372 -18.15 6.97 -8.38
N PRO A 373 -18.27 7.83 -7.34
CA PRO A 373 -17.65 7.56 -6.03
C PRO A 373 -18.20 6.27 -5.39
N ARG A 374 -19.49 6.00 -5.54
CA ARG A 374 -20.12 4.78 -5.00
C ARG A 374 -19.62 3.53 -5.73
N LEU A 375 -19.51 3.57 -7.05
CA LEU A 375 -18.99 2.46 -7.85
C LEU A 375 -17.52 2.21 -7.56
N GLN A 376 -16.73 3.27 -7.37
CA GLN A 376 -15.35 3.17 -6.94
C GLN A 376 -15.26 2.46 -5.59
N GLN A 377 -16.05 2.90 -4.60
CA GLN A 377 -16.05 2.32 -3.27
C GLN A 377 -16.53 0.86 -3.28
N LEU A 378 -17.52 0.54 -4.11
CA LEU A 378 -18.00 -0.83 -4.36
C LEU A 378 -16.88 -1.73 -4.90
N CYS A 379 -16.16 -1.28 -5.94
CA CYS A 379 -15.06 -2.05 -6.53
C CYS A 379 -13.90 -2.23 -5.56
N LYS A 380 -13.56 -1.19 -4.77
CA LYS A 380 -12.53 -1.27 -3.71
C LYS A 380 -12.94 -2.25 -2.62
N ALA A 381 -14.15 -2.14 -2.07
CA ALA A 381 -14.65 -3.06 -1.05
C ALA A 381 -14.64 -4.51 -1.56
N PHE A 382 -15.14 -4.74 -2.77
CA PHE A 382 -15.13 -6.08 -3.37
C PHE A 382 -13.72 -6.69 -3.47
N LEU A 383 -12.75 -5.94 -3.97
CA LEU A 383 -11.39 -6.47 -4.18
C LEU A 383 -10.59 -6.60 -2.88
N LYS A 384 -10.78 -5.68 -1.94
CA LYS A 384 -9.89 -5.51 -0.78
C LYS A 384 -10.43 -6.11 0.52
N GLY A 385 -11.73 -6.38 0.60
CA GLY A 385 -12.42 -6.79 1.83
C GLY A 385 -12.84 -5.56 2.62
#